data_AF-A0A158KE01-F1
#
_entry.id   AF-A0A158KE01-F1
#
_cell.length_a   1.000
_cell.length_b   1.000
_cell.length_c   1.000
_cell.angle_alpha   90.00
_cell.angle_beta   90.00
_cell.angle_gamma   90.00
#
_symmetry.space_group_name_H-M   'P 1'
#
loop_
_entity.id
_entity.type
_entity.pdbx_description
1 polymer ?
#
loop_
_entity_poly.entity_id
_entity_poly.type
_entity_poly.pdbx_seq_one_letter_code
_entity_poly.pdbx_strand_id
1 'polypeptide(L)'
;MTIEAVWFLIVGALLVLMAVGRKIVERLPMTGAMVYLAVGFVLGPACIGLLTPNVEKDVHLLRILTEAGLVVSLFAIGMYLRIELTDSLWRLTLRLAGPAMLITIAVMFAAARWGLGLAAGPALLLASVLAPTDPVLANELRVEKAGDDEPLRFALSSEGGLNDGAASPMVFIALAMCGVHSLGSDNPWTFALAILWGLASSAIIGWAFGTGVVTLVTKLRTRYDHALGLEGFLALGLVALAYGATLIVDGYAFIAVFVAGVAVRRQEMNATGDLSLPARSGRRCRSSVLRWIRTSDSCPLGSGYGV
;
A
#
# COMPACT_ATOMS: atom_id res chain seq x y z
N MET A 1 -8.82 -24.99 -21.85
CA MET A 1 -7.46 -25.39 -22.27
C MET A 1 -6.78 -24.35 -23.17
N THR A 2 -7.23 -24.08 -24.40
CA THR A 2 -6.52 -23.14 -25.31
C THR A 2 -6.60 -21.68 -24.86
N ILE A 3 -7.74 -21.21 -24.38
CA ILE A 3 -7.89 -19.83 -23.92
C ILE A 3 -7.12 -19.56 -22.61
N GLU A 4 -7.10 -20.52 -21.69
CA GLU A 4 -6.30 -20.44 -20.45
C GLU A 4 -4.81 -20.40 -20.78
N ALA A 5 -4.35 -21.25 -21.72
CA ALA A 5 -2.97 -21.24 -22.19
C ALA A 5 -2.60 -19.89 -22.83
N VAL A 6 -3.50 -19.29 -23.61
CA VAL A 6 -3.31 -17.94 -24.17
C VAL A 6 -3.16 -16.90 -23.05
N TRP A 7 -3.97 -16.97 -21.99
CA TRP A 7 -3.82 -16.06 -20.84
C TRP A 7 -2.50 -16.26 -20.10
N PHE A 8 -2.07 -17.50 -19.85
CA PHE A 8 -0.76 -17.77 -19.25
C PHE A 8 0.39 -17.25 -20.12
N LEU A 9 0.29 -17.38 -21.44
CA LEU A 9 1.28 -16.85 -22.38
C LEU A 9 1.28 -15.32 -22.38
N ILE A 10 0.12 -14.66 -22.41
CA ILE A 10 0.01 -13.20 -22.40
C ILE A 10 0.56 -12.63 -21.08
N VAL A 11 0.10 -13.15 -19.94
CA VAL A 11 0.55 -12.71 -18.62
C VAL A 11 2.04 -12.99 -18.44
N GLY A 12 2.50 -14.20 -18.79
CA GLY A 12 3.92 -14.56 -18.72
C GLY A 12 4.80 -13.68 -19.61
N ALA A 13 4.40 -13.47 -20.86
CA ALA A 13 5.12 -12.59 -21.78
C ALA A 13 5.14 -11.14 -21.29
N LEU A 14 4.02 -10.63 -20.77
CA LEU A 14 3.93 -9.28 -20.20
C LEU A 14 4.87 -9.12 -19.00
N LEU A 15 4.88 -10.08 -18.08
CA LEU A 15 5.77 -10.07 -16.91
C LEU A 15 7.25 -10.12 -17.33
N VAL A 16 7.60 -10.99 -18.27
CA VAL A 16 8.98 -11.09 -18.79
C VAL A 16 9.38 -9.81 -19.52
N LEU A 17 8.50 -9.26 -20.35
CA LEU A 17 8.74 -8.02 -21.09
C LEU A 17 8.95 -6.84 -20.15
N MET A 18 8.14 -6.73 -19.09
CA MET A 18 8.30 -5.69 -18.08
C MET A 18 9.61 -5.86 -17.28
N ALA A 19 9.99 -7.09 -16.95
CA ALA A 19 11.23 -7.37 -16.23
C ALA A 19 12.48 -7.07 -17.06
N VAL A 20 12.52 -7.52 -18.32
CA VAL A 20 13.66 -7.32 -19.24
C VAL A 20 13.69 -5.89 -19.77
N GLY A 21 12.51 -5.34 -20.08
CA GLY A 21 12.32 -4.00 -20.60
C GLY A 21 12.50 -2.90 -19.55
N ARG A 22 12.67 -3.23 -18.27
CA ARG A 22 12.78 -2.26 -17.17
C ARG A 22 13.79 -1.15 -17.47
N LYS A 23 14.99 -1.50 -17.94
CA LYS A 23 16.04 -0.51 -18.29
C LYS A 23 15.71 0.38 -19.49
N ILE A 24 14.83 -0.08 -20.39
CA ILE A 24 14.38 0.69 -21.57
C ILE A 24 13.22 1.59 -21.16
N VAL A 25 12.29 1.07 -20.35
CA VAL A 25 11.17 1.82 -19.76
C VAL A 25 11.69 2.93 -18.86
N GLU A 26 12.71 2.67 -18.02
CA GLU A 26 13.39 3.68 -17.18
C GLU A 26 14.06 4.81 -18.00
N ARG A 27 14.30 4.62 -19.30
CA ARG A 27 14.85 5.67 -20.19
C ARG A 27 13.79 6.47 -20.93
N LEU A 28 12.54 6.02 -20.88
CA LEU A 28 11.40 6.70 -21.47
C LEU A 28 10.62 7.39 -20.33
N PRO A 29 9.93 8.51 -20.58
CA PRO A 29 9.06 9.15 -19.59
C PRO A 29 7.73 8.36 -19.41
N MET A 30 7.82 7.03 -19.38
CA MET A 30 6.68 6.12 -19.30
C MET A 30 6.71 5.34 -17.99
N THR A 31 5.61 5.36 -17.26
CA THR A 31 5.44 4.54 -16.06
C THR A 31 4.98 3.14 -16.43
N GLY A 32 5.24 2.15 -15.56
CA GLY A 32 4.75 0.79 -15.77
C GLY A 32 3.23 0.71 -15.94
N ALA A 33 2.48 1.58 -15.24
CA ALA A 33 1.02 1.67 -15.37
C ALA A 33 0.57 2.09 -16.78
N MET A 34 1.29 3.01 -17.44
CA MET A 34 0.98 3.39 -18.83
C MET A 34 1.15 2.21 -19.78
N VAL A 35 2.18 1.38 -19.56
CA VAL A 35 2.39 0.16 -20.36
C VAL A 35 1.27 -0.85 -20.12
N TYR A 36 0.90 -1.09 -18.86
CA TYR A 36 -0.22 -1.99 -18.54
C TYR A 36 -1.55 -1.48 -19.10
N LEU A 37 -1.80 -0.17 -19.07
CA LEU A 37 -2.99 0.45 -19.67
C LEU A 37 -2.99 0.27 -21.20
N ALA A 38 -1.87 0.51 -21.87
CA ALA A 38 -1.75 0.35 -23.32
C ALA A 38 -1.99 -1.11 -23.73
N VAL A 39 -1.39 -2.07 -23.03
CA VAL A 39 -1.62 -3.50 -23.26
C VAL A 39 -3.09 -3.87 -23.03
N GLY A 40 -3.69 -3.39 -21.93
CA GLY A 40 -5.11 -3.62 -21.64
C GLY A 40 -6.03 -3.03 -22.71
N PHE A 41 -5.71 -1.84 -23.23
CA PHE A 41 -6.45 -1.20 -24.33
C PHE A 41 -6.36 -2.00 -25.64
N VAL A 42 -5.15 -2.47 -25.99
CA VAL A 42 -4.92 -3.30 -27.19
C VAL A 42 -5.62 -4.65 -27.08
N LEU A 43 -5.62 -5.27 -25.90
CA LEU A 43 -6.37 -6.51 -25.66
C LEU A 43 -7.88 -6.28 -25.56
N GLY A 44 -8.29 -5.04 -25.28
CA GLY A 44 -9.67 -4.64 -25.08
C GLY A 44 -10.56 -4.73 -26.33
N PRO A 45 -11.88 -4.49 -26.16
CA PRO A 45 -12.87 -4.54 -27.25
C PRO A 45 -12.57 -3.58 -28.41
N ALA A 46 -11.84 -2.50 -28.16
CA ALA A 46 -11.50 -1.51 -29.19
C ALA A 46 -10.47 -2.02 -30.21
N CYS A 47 -9.74 -3.10 -29.91
CA CYS A 47 -8.64 -3.62 -30.75
C CYS A 47 -8.80 -5.12 -30.98
N ILE A 48 -8.19 -5.97 -30.15
CA ILE A 48 -8.19 -7.43 -30.35
C ILE A 48 -9.49 -8.06 -29.84
N GLY A 49 -10.17 -7.44 -28.87
CA GLY A 49 -11.42 -7.96 -28.30
C GLY A 49 -11.26 -9.23 -27.47
N LEU A 50 -10.05 -9.51 -26.98
CA LEU A 50 -9.76 -10.68 -26.15
C LEU A 50 -10.13 -10.45 -24.68
N LEU A 51 -10.00 -9.21 -24.22
CA LEU A 51 -10.32 -8.77 -22.87
C LEU A 51 -11.58 -7.90 -22.91
N THR A 52 -12.75 -8.50 -22.71
CA THR A 52 -14.04 -7.79 -22.68
C THR A 52 -14.66 -7.84 -21.29
N PRO A 53 -14.12 -7.07 -20.32
CA PRO A 53 -14.63 -7.11 -18.96
C PRO A 53 -16.04 -6.54 -18.94
N ASN A 54 -16.98 -7.32 -18.42
CA ASN A 54 -18.33 -6.87 -18.17
C ASN A 54 -18.40 -6.41 -16.71
N VAL A 55 -18.54 -5.10 -16.49
CA VAL A 55 -18.50 -4.49 -15.15
C VAL A 55 -19.54 -5.11 -14.20
N GLU A 56 -20.71 -5.53 -14.69
CA GLU A 56 -21.75 -6.14 -13.84
C GLU A 56 -21.46 -7.61 -13.53
N LYS A 57 -21.03 -8.39 -14.53
CA LYS A 57 -20.82 -9.84 -14.37
C LYS A 57 -19.49 -10.17 -13.70
N ASP A 58 -18.46 -9.39 -13.99
CA ASP A 58 -17.09 -9.63 -13.54
C ASP A 58 -16.76 -8.85 -12.25
N VAL A 59 -17.73 -8.14 -11.65
CA VAL A 59 -17.50 -7.29 -10.47
C VAL A 59 -16.87 -8.06 -9.32
N HIS A 60 -17.25 -9.33 -9.12
CA HIS A 60 -16.70 -10.15 -8.05
C HIS A 60 -15.22 -10.47 -8.29
N LEU A 61 -14.86 -10.87 -9.52
CA LEU A 61 -13.49 -11.16 -9.89
C LEU A 61 -12.63 -9.89 -9.85
N LEU A 62 -13.12 -8.80 -10.44
CA LEU A 62 -12.44 -7.49 -10.44
C LEU A 62 -12.18 -7.02 -9.01
N ARG A 63 -13.18 -7.14 -8.14
CA ARG A 63 -13.05 -6.82 -6.71
C ARG A 63 -11.96 -7.66 -6.05
N ILE A 64 -11.97 -8.98 -6.21
CA ILE A 64 -10.93 -9.83 -5.59
C ILE A 64 -9.53 -9.45 -6.07
N LEU A 65 -9.37 -9.21 -7.37
CA LEU A 65 -8.08 -8.85 -7.96
C LEU A 65 -7.58 -7.48 -7.47
N THR A 66 -8.46 -6.47 -7.43
CA THR A 66 -8.09 -5.13 -6.95
C THR A 66 -7.85 -5.12 -5.44
N GLU A 67 -8.68 -5.80 -4.65
CA GLU A 67 -8.51 -5.93 -3.21
C GLU A 67 -7.18 -6.62 -2.88
N ALA A 68 -6.86 -7.74 -3.54
CA ALA A 68 -5.62 -8.46 -3.30
C ALA A 68 -4.37 -7.61 -3.60
N GLY A 69 -4.38 -6.91 -4.75
CA GLY A 69 -3.28 -6.01 -5.12
C GLY A 69 -3.12 -4.85 -4.14
N LEU A 70 -4.23 -4.23 -3.75
CA LEU A 70 -4.24 -3.09 -2.83
C LEU A 70 -3.74 -3.46 -1.44
N VAL A 71 -4.21 -4.59 -0.90
CA VAL A 71 -3.79 -5.11 0.41
C VAL A 71 -2.28 -5.35 0.46
N VAL A 72 -1.72 -6.00 -0.57
CA VAL A 72 -0.28 -6.27 -0.65
C VAL A 72 0.52 -4.97 -0.80
N SER A 73 0.06 -4.05 -1.65
CA SER A 73 0.70 -2.75 -1.86
C SER A 73 0.76 -1.92 -0.58
N LEU A 74 -0.37 -1.79 0.13
CA LEU A 74 -0.46 -1.03 1.37
C LEU A 74 0.40 -1.63 2.49
N PHE A 75 0.42 -2.96 2.61
CA PHE A 75 1.32 -3.63 3.56
C PHE A 75 2.79 -3.32 3.25
N ALA A 76 3.18 -3.44 1.98
CA ALA A 76 4.55 -3.17 1.55
C ALA A 76 4.94 -1.71 1.84
N ILE A 77 4.07 -0.74 1.50
CA ILE A 77 4.32 0.68 1.83
C ILE A 77 4.52 0.87 3.33
N GLY A 78 3.65 0.29 4.17
CA GLY A 78 3.79 0.34 5.63
C GLY A 78 5.14 -0.20 6.12
N MET A 79 5.63 -1.27 5.50
CA MET A 79 6.94 -1.87 5.80
C MET A 79 8.14 -1.01 5.35
N TYR A 80 7.99 -0.11 4.39
CA TYR A 80 9.07 0.78 3.95
C TYR A 80 9.24 2.03 4.83
N LEU A 81 8.23 2.40 5.63
CA LEU A 81 8.26 3.60 6.46
C LEU A 81 9.15 3.40 7.70
N ARG A 82 10.37 3.95 7.65
CA ARG A 82 11.44 3.78 8.66
C ARG A 82 11.66 5.00 9.56
N ILE A 83 10.59 5.67 9.98
CA ILE A 83 10.70 6.92 10.75
C ILE A 83 9.95 6.79 12.08
N GLU A 84 10.46 7.47 13.11
CA GLU A 84 9.78 7.52 14.40
C GLU A 84 8.42 8.23 14.30
N LEU A 85 7.42 7.72 15.03
CA LEU A 85 6.09 8.33 15.08
C LEU A 85 6.09 9.76 15.62
N THR A 86 7.14 10.13 16.37
CA THR A 86 7.37 11.45 16.95
C THR A 86 8.06 12.43 16.00
N ASP A 87 8.51 11.96 14.83
CA ASP A 87 9.21 12.83 13.88
C ASP A 87 8.26 13.86 13.25
N SER A 88 8.78 15.07 13.08
CA SER A 88 8.16 16.17 12.35
C SER A 88 7.69 15.80 10.93
N LEU A 89 8.30 14.80 10.28
CA LEU A 89 7.92 14.34 8.95
C LEU A 89 6.50 13.75 8.89
N TRP A 90 6.00 13.18 9.99
CA TRP A 90 4.62 12.74 10.09
C TRP A 90 3.63 13.91 10.03
N ARG A 91 4.02 15.10 10.51
CA ARG A 91 3.16 16.28 10.44
C ARG A 91 2.90 16.70 9.00
N LEU A 92 3.89 16.57 8.10
CA LEU A 92 3.72 16.85 6.68
C LEU A 92 2.76 15.82 6.06
N THR A 93 3.01 14.53 6.30
CA THR A 93 2.16 13.42 5.85
C THR A 93 0.70 13.60 6.26
N LEU A 94 0.44 13.86 7.55
CA LEU A 94 -0.90 14.04 8.10
C LEU A 94 -1.59 15.30 7.54
N ARG A 95 -0.82 16.34 7.21
CA ARG A 95 -1.36 17.55 6.58
C ARG A 95 -1.76 17.30 5.12
N LEU A 96 -1.03 16.46 4.39
CA LEU A 96 -1.38 16.08 3.02
C LEU A 96 -2.58 15.13 3.00
N ALA A 97 -2.49 14.02 3.73
CA ALA A 97 -3.56 13.00 3.78
C ALA A 97 -4.84 13.46 4.48
N GLY A 98 -4.78 14.50 5.33
CA GLY A 98 -5.95 15.06 6.01
C GLY A 98 -6.50 16.29 5.29
N PRO A 99 -6.15 17.52 5.76
CA PRO A 99 -6.77 18.74 5.28
C PRO A 99 -6.54 19.02 3.79
N ALA A 100 -5.35 18.73 3.23
CA ALA A 100 -5.12 18.96 1.80
C ALA A 100 -6.02 18.06 0.94
N MET A 101 -6.08 16.77 1.26
CA MET A 101 -6.97 15.83 0.57
C MET A 101 -8.45 16.22 0.71
N LEU A 102 -8.91 16.68 1.88
CA LEU A 102 -10.30 17.18 2.03
C LEU A 102 -10.59 18.39 1.13
N ILE A 103 -9.62 19.31 0.99
CA ILE A 103 -9.73 20.44 0.06
C ILE A 103 -9.80 19.92 -1.38
N THR A 104 -8.95 18.96 -1.76
CA THR A 104 -8.97 18.34 -3.09
C THR A 104 -10.32 17.69 -3.39
N ILE A 105 -10.87 16.91 -2.44
CA ILE A 105 -12.21 16.30 -2.56
C ILE A 105 -13.28 17.38 -2.72
N ALA A 106 -13.23 18.47 -1.93
CA ALA A 106 -14.22 19.55 -2.03
C ALA A 106 -14.17 20.26 -3.40
N VAL A 107 -12.97 20.52 -3.93
CA VAL A 107 -12.79 21.14 -5.25
C VAL A 107 -13.26 20.20 -6.36
N MET A 108 -12.90 18.91 -6.31
CA MET A 108 -13.34 17.91 -7.28
C MET A 108 -14.85 17.67 -7.22
N PHE A 109 -15.42 17.65 -6.02
CA PHE A 109 -16.87 17.57 -5.80
C PHE A 109 -17.57 18.75 -6.46
N ALA A 110 -17.04 19.96 -6.27
CA ALA A 110 -17.58 21.16 -6.88
C ALA A 110 -17.56 21.07 -8.42
N ALA A 111 -16.42 20.67 -8.98
CA ALA A 111 -16.27 20.46 -10.42
C ALA A 111 -17.25 19.39 -10.95
N ALA A 112 -17.41 18.27 -10.23
CA ALA A 112 -18.34 17.21 -10.61
C ALA A 112 -19.82 17.65 -10.50
N ARG A 113 -20.18 18.37 -9.42
CA ARG A 113 -21.55 18.79 -9.14
C ARG A 113 -22.03 19.89 -10.07
N TRP A 114 -21.22 20.92 -10.26
CA TRP A 114 -21.58 22.12 -11.03
C TRP A 114 -21.03 22.11 -12.46
N GLY A 115 -19.86 21.49 -12.69
CA GLY A 115 -19.28 21.38 -14.04
C GLY A 115 -19.90 20.25 -14.86
N LEU A 116 -20.11 19.06 -14.27
CA LEU A 116 -20.70 17.90 -14.95
C LEU A 116 -22.21 17.73 -14.68
N GLY A 117 -22.78 18.50 -13.75
CA GLY A 117 -24.20 18.44 -13.42
C GLY A 117 -24.63 17.18 -12.65
N LEU A 118 -23.70 16.44 -12.05
CA LEU A 118 -24.00 15.21 -11.33
C LEU A 118 -24.83 15.48 -10.06
N ALA A 119 -25.61 14.49 -9.60
CA ALA A 119 -26.23 14.54 -8.28
C ALA A 119 -25.15 14.52 -7.17
N ALA A 120 -25.50 15.00 -5.97
CA ALA A 120 -24.51 15.18 -4.89
C ALA A 120 -23.82 13.88 -4.47
N GLY A 121 -24.55 12.75 -4.36
CA GLY A 121 -23.96 11.45 -4.04
C GLY A 121 -22.90 11.00 -5.07
N PRO A 122 -23.27 10.84 -6.36
CA PRO A 122 -22.30 10.48 -7.42
C PRO A 122 -21.15 11.47 -7.59
N ALA A 123 -21.40 12.78 -7.42
CA ALA A 123 -20.36 13.79 -7.47
C ALA A 123 -19.33 13.61 -6.34
N LEU A 124 -19.78 13.32 -5.11
CA LEU A 124 -18.90 13.08 -3.97
C LEU A 124 -18.16 11.76 -4.13
N LEU A 125 -18.81 10.74 -4.67
CA LEU A 125 -18.19 9.45 -4.94
C LEU A 125 -17.06 9.59 -5.96
N LEU A 126 -17.32 10.30 -7.06
CA LEU A 126 -16.32 10.58 -8.09
C LEU A 126 -15.13 11.36 -7.49
N ALA A 127 -15.40 12.39 -6.70
CA ALA A 127 -14.35 13.18 -6.04
C ALA A 127 -13.53 12.33 -5.05
N SER A 128 -14.18 11.45 -4.29
CA SER A 128 -13.52 10.60 -3.29
C SER A 128 -12.66 9.50 -3.89
N VAL A 129 -13.02 9.01 -5.09
CA VAL A 129 -12.23 8.00 -5.81
C VAL A 129 -11.08 8.63 -6.61
N LEU A 130 -11.22 9.88 -7.06
CA LEU A 130 -10.19 10.58 -7.84
C LEU A 130 -9.18 11.38 -7.00
N ALA A 131 -9.54 11.76 -5.78
CA ALA A 131 -8.66 12.56 -4.92
C ALA A 131 -7.43 11.80 -4.37
N PRO A 132 -7.51 10.50 -4.01
CA PRO A 132 -6.34 9.72 -3.62
C PRO A 132 -5.31 9.66 -4.74
N THR A 133 -4.05 9.86 -4.37
CA THR A 133 -2.90 9.94 -5.26
C THR A 133 -1.99 8.73 -5.06
N ASP A 134 -1.95 7.82 -6.02
CA ASP A 134 -1.04 6.67 -5.92
C ASP A 134 0.40 7.08 -6.33
N PRO A 135 1.40 6.96 -5.44
CA PRO A 135 2.79 7.21 -5.81
C PRO A 135 3.36 6.10 -6.72
N VAL A 136 2.60 5.08 -7.16
CA VAL A 136 3.11 3.98 -8.03
C VAL A 136 3.62 4.57 -9.32
N LEU A 137 2.99 5.63 -9.80
CA LEU A 137 3.45 6.39 -10.97
C LEU A 137 4.74 7.16 -10.70
N ALA A 138 4.96 7.57 -9.45
CA ALA A 138 6.16 8.24 -8.97
C ALA A 138 7.16 7.24 -8.34
N ASN A 139 7.27 6.03 -8.90
CA ASN A 139 8.11 4.96 -8.34
C ASN A 139 9.60 5.37 -8.16
N GLU A 140 10.10 6.29 -9.00
CA GLU A 140 11.46 6.87 -8.92
C GLU A 140 11.66 7.83 -7.73
N LEU A 141 10.55 8.28 -7.13
CA LEU A 141 10.51 9.16 -5.95
C LEU A 141 10.00 8.43 -4.71
N ARG A 142 9.77 7.12 -4.79
CA ARG A 142 9.47 6.31 -3.61
C ARG A 142 10.76 6.01 -2.85
N VAL A 143 10.59 5.71 -1.57
CA VAL A 143 11.62 5.12 -0.71
C VAL A 143 12.07 3.79 -1.35
N GLU A 144 13.16 3.81 -2.13
CA GLU A 144 13.70 2.62 -2.80
C GLU A 144 14.45 1.72 -1.81
N LYS A 145 15.01 2.33 -0.76
CA LYS A 145 15.76 1.65 0.27
C LYS A 145 15.23 1.97 1.65
N ALA A 146 15.30 0.93 2.44
CA ALA A 146 14.95 0.91 3.84
C ALA A 146 15.88 1.89 4.62
N GLY A 147 15.42 3.12 4.89
CA GLY A 147 16.18 4.20 5.54
C GLY A 147 16.47 5.40 4.63
N ASP A 148 15.74 5.52 3.51
CA ASP A 148 15.69 6.75 2.73
C ASP A 148 14.92 7.81 3.54
N ASP A 149 15.67 8.56 4.34
CA ASP A 149 15.17 9.63 5.20
C ASP A 149 14.93 10.93 4.41
N GLU A 150 14.99 10.90 3.07
CA GLU A 150 14.72 12.06 2.23
C GLU A 150 13.26 12.52 2.44
N PRO A 151 13.04 13.73 3.00
CA PRO A 151 11.73 14.19 3.44
C PRO A 151 10.64 14.09 2.36
N LEU A 152 11.01 14.36 1.10
CA LEU A 152 10.09 14.30 -0.04
C LEU A 152 9.64 12.87 -0.34
N ARG A 153 10.58 11.92 -0.40
CA ARG A 153 10.28 10.52 -0.73
C ARG A 153 9.48 9.85 0.37
N PHE A 154 9.82 10.13 1.63
CA PHE A 154 9.05 9.68 2.77
C PHE A 154 7.62 10.23 2.70
N ALA A 155 7.46 11.55 2.55
CA ALA A 155 6.16 12.20 2.53
C ALA A 155 5.26 11.70 1.38
N LEU A 156 5.83 11.48 0.19
CA LEU A 156 5.09 10.94 -0.96
C LEU A 156 4.66 9.47 -0.73
N SER A 157 5.56 8.63 -0.23
CA SER A 157 5.23 7.23 0.08
C SER A 157 4.20 7.11 1.20
N SER A 158 4.33 7.92 2.25
CA SER A 158 3.44 7.90 3.41
C SER A 158 2.07 8.52 3.09
N GLU A 159 2.02 9.58 2.28
CA GLU A 159 0.77 10.13 1.73
C GLU A 159 0.05 9.06 0.91
N GLY A 160 0.76 8.39 0.00
CA GLY A 160 0.19 7.34 -0.84
C GLY A 160 -0.29 6.10 -0.10
N GLY A 161 0.25 5.81 1.08
CA GLY A 161 -0.27 4.74 1.92
C GLY A 161 -1.47 5.17 2.76
N LEU A 162 -1.55 6.45 3.14
CA LEU A 162 -2.57 6.97 4.05
C LEU A 162 -3.81 7.51 3.31
N ASN A 163 -3.67 7.97 2.08
CA ASN A 163 -4.75 8.60 1.31
C ASN A 163 -5.92 7.66 1.00
N ASP A 164 -5.67 6.39 0.68
CA ASP A 164 -6.71 5.38 0.43
C ASP A 164 -7.56 5.16 1.68
N GLY A 165 -6.90 5.09 2.84
CA GLY A 165 -7.56 5.03 4.14
C GLY A 165 -8.32 6.31 4.48
N ALA A 166 -7.73 7.47 4.22
CA ALA A 166 -8.29 8.76 4.56
C ALA A 166 -9.49 9.14 3.67
N ALA A 167 -9.55 8.66 2.43
CA ALA A 167 -10.67 8.90 1.52
C ALA A 167 -11.88 7.98 1.79
N SER A 168 -11.67 6.84 2.45
CA SER A 168 -12.71 5.85 2.76
C SER A 168 -13.96 6.44 3.43
N PRO A 169 -13.87 7.30 4.47
CA PRO A 169 -15.04 7.97 5.06
C PRO A 169 -15.89 8.74 4.05
N MET A 170 -15.26 9.44 3.10
CA MET A 170 -15.98 10.23 2.08
C MET A 170 -16.68 9.32 1.06
N VAL A 171 -16.08 8.17 0.73
CA VAL A 171 -16.74 7.14 -0.09
C VAL A 171 -18.00 6.61 0.60
N PHE A 172 -17.94 6.29 1.89
CA PHE A 172 -19.12 5.82 2.65
C PHE A 172 -20.22 6.86 2.73
N ILE A 173 -19.87 8.13 2.98
CA ILE A 173 -20.83 9.24 2.96
C ILE A 173 -21.48 9.36 1.56
N ALA A 174 -20.68 9.29 0.50
CA ALA A 174 -21.18 9.37 -0.87
C ALA A 174 -22.14 8.22 -1.21
N LEU A 175 -21.82 6.99 -0.79
CA LEU A 175 -22.67 5.82 -0.95
C LEU A 175 -23.99 5.99 -0.18
N ALA A 176 -23.94 6.48 1.06
CA ALA A 176 -25.14 6.78 1.84
C ALA A 176 -26.03 7.84 1.15
N MET A 177 -25.42 8.88 0.58
CA MET A 177 -26.14 9.90 -0.23
C MET A 177 -26.77 9.33 -1.51
N CYS A 178 -26.23 8.22 -2.03
CA CYS A 178 -26.82 7.46 -3.13
C CYS A 178 -27.91 6.46 -2.67
N GLY A 179 -28.22 6.40 -1.37
CA GLY A 179 -29.18 5.46 -0.79
C GLY A 179 -28.60 4.09 -0.42
N VAL A 180 -27.28 3.91 -0.52
CA VAL A 180 -26.59 2.66 -0.17
C VAL A 180 -26.12 2.74 1.29
N HIS A 181 -26.87 2.11 2.19
CA HIS A 181 -26.60 2.11 3.62
C HIS A 181 -25.68 0.94 4.00
N SER A 182 -24.38 1.11 3.78
CA SER A 182 -23.35 0.09 4.02
C SER A 182 -22.94 -0.06 5.49
N LEU A 183 -23.16 0.98 6.33
CA LEU A 183 -22.79 1.00 7.75
C LEU A 183 -23.99 0.77 8.71
N GLY A 184 -25.13 0.31 8.18
CA GLY A 184 -26.25 -0.20 8.98
C GLY A 184 -27.03 0.83 9.80
N SER A 185 -26.85 2.13 9.58
CA SER A 185 -27.65 3.16 10.26
C SER A 185 -27.94 4.38 9.39
N ASP A 186 -29.20 4.83 9.43
CA ASP A 186 -29.69 6.06 8.79
C ASP A 186 -29.48 7.29 9.67
N ASN A 187 -29.21 7.10 10.97
CA ASN A 187 -28.99 8.20 11.89
C ASN A 187 -27.55 8.75 11.73
N PRO A 188 -27.39 10.04 11.42
CA PRO A 188 -26.09 10.64 11.11
C PRO A 188 -25.09 10.53 12.27
N TRP A 189 -25.54 10.56 13.52
CA TRP A 189 -24.67 10.42 14.68
C TRP A 189 -24.10 9.01 14.81
N THR A 190 -24.96 7.99 14.69
CA THR A 190 -24.52 6.59 14.71
C THR A 190 -23.69 6.24 13.49
N PHE A 191 -23.97 6.84 12.33
CA PHE A 191 -23.17 6.68 11.12
C PHE A 191 -21.77 7.27 11.30
N ALA A 192 -21.66 8.48 11.85
CA ALA A 192 -20.38 9.09 12.18
C ALA A 192 -19.60 8.26 13.21
N LEU A 193 -20.29 7.72 14.22
CA LEU A 193 -19.68 6.79 15.19
C LEU A 193 -19.20 5.49 14.54
N ALA A 194 -19.93 4.94 13.58
CA ALA A 194 -19.51 3.76 12.82
C ALA A 194 -18.24 4.03 12.01
N ILE A 195 -18.14 5.21 11.37
CA ILE A 195 -16.92 5.63 10.67
C ILE A 195 -15.73 5.74 11.63
N LEU A 196 -15.93 6.38 12.78
CA LEU A 196 -14.89 6.54 13.80
C LEU A 196 -14.47 5.19 14.38
N TRP A 197 -15.44 4.31 14.64
CA TRP A 197 -15.19 2.94 15.08
C TRP A 197 -14.35 2.19 14.06
N GLY A 198 -14.71 2.24 12.78
CA GLY A 198 -13.99 1.54 11.72
C GLY A 198 -12.53 2.00 11.62
N LEU A 199 -12.27 3.30 11.78
CA LEU A 199 -10.90 3.84 11.79
C LEU A 199 -10.12 3.41 13.04
N ALA A 200 -10.73 3.54 14.21
CA ALA A 200 -10.09 3.20 15.49
C ALA A 200 -9.81 1.70 15.61
N SER A 201 -10.78 0.85 15.28
CA SER A 201 -10.65 -0.61 15.34
C SER A 201 -9.55 -1.10 14.39
N SER A 202 -9.47 -0.54 13.18
CA SER A 202 -8.43 -0.87 12.21
C SER A 202 -7.03 -0.53 12.70
N ALA A 203 -6.85 0.66 13.28
CA ALA A 203 -5.57 1.08 13.84
C ALA A 203 -5.15 0.16 15.01
N ILE A 204 -6.08 -0.16 15.91
CA ILE A 204 -5.82 -1.03 17.06
C ILE A 204 -5.46 -2.44 16.61
N ILE A 205 -6.28 -3.04 15.73
CA ILE A 205 -6.10 -4.42 15.26
C ILE A 205 -4.81 -4.55 14.46
N GLY A 206 -4.58 -3.64 13.51
CA GLY A 206 -3.35 -3.63 12.70
C GLY A 206 -2.11 -3.55 13.58
N TRP A 207 -2.09 -2.62 14.53
CA TRP A 207 -0.95 -2.45 15.43
C TRP A 207 -0.73 -3.67 16.34
N ALA A 208 -1.81 -4.23 16.88
CA ALA A 208 -1.78 -5.40 17.76
C ALA A 208 -1.22 -6.63 17.03
N PHE A 209 -1.71 -6.95 15.83
CA PHE A 209 -1.21 -8.08 15.05
C PHE A 209 0.23 -7.87 14.58
N GLY A 210 0.56 -6.68 14.05
CA GLY A 210 1.93 -6.38 13.61
C GLY A 210 2.95 -6.52 14.74
N THR A 211 2.63 -5.96 15.91
CA THR A 211 3.48 -6.09 17.11
C THR A 211 3.52 -7.53 17.64
N GLY A 212 2.38 -8.22 17.64
CA GLY A 212 2.25 -9.59 18.12
C GLY A 212 3.10 -10.58 17.32
N VAL A 213 3.08 -10.48 15.99
CA VAL A 213 3.87 -11.35 15.10
C VAL A 213 5.36 -11.14 15.31
N VAL A 214 5.84 -9.89 15.36
CA VAL A 214 7.27 -9.62 15.61
C VAL A 214 7.71 -10.15 16.98
N THR A 215 6.88 -9.97 18.00
CA THR A 215 7.14 -10.47 19.36
C THR A 215 7.21 -12.00 19.38
N LEU A 216 6.28 -12.67 18.70
CA LEU A 216 6.23 -14.13 18.62
C LEU A 216 7.47 -14.70 17.92
N VAL A 217 7.82 -14.14 16.75
CA VAL A 217 8.99 -14.55 15.96
C VAL A 217 10.28 -14.35 16.76
N THR A 218 10.42 -13.19 17.41
CA THR A 218 11.61 -12.87 18.23
C THR A 218 11.74 -13.85 19.41
N LYS A 219 10.65 -14.15 20.11
CA LYS A 219 10.64 -15.15 21.20
C LYS A 219 10.96 -16.56 20.70
N LEU A 220 10.46 -16.96 19.54
CA LEU A 220 10.71 -18.30 19.01
C LEU A 220 12.16 -18.47 18.56
N ARG A 221 12.73 -17.45 17.92
CA ARG A 221 14.13 -17.45 17.47
C ARG A 221 15.12 -17.48 18.64
N THR A 222 14.84 -16.69 19.69
CA THR A 222 15.68 -16.67 20.91
C THR A 222 15.59 -17.96 21.72
N ARG A 223 14.45 -18.65 21.71
CA ARG A 223 14.24 -19.88 22.49
C ARG A 223 14.62 -21.17 21.76
N TYR A 224 14.51 -21.20 20.43
CA TYR A 224 14.65 -22.45 19.66
C TYR A 224 15.72 -22.39 18.54
N ASP A 225 16.43 -21.27 18.37
CA ASP A 225 17.46 -21.05 17.33
C ASP A 225 17.02 -21.43 15.90
N HIS A 226 15.70 -21.35 15.65
CA HIS A 226 15.13 -21.65 14.35
C HIS A 226 15.22 -20.40 13.45
N ALA A 227 16.06 -20.49 12.42
CA ALA A 227 15.93 -19.61 11.26
C ALA A 227 14.70 -20.04 10.47
N LEU A 228 13.55 -19.44 10.80
CA LEU A 228 12.31 -19.62 10.06
C LEU A 228 12.50 -18.97 8.68
N GLY A 229 12.91 -19.73 7.66
CA GLY A 229 12.95 -19.28 6.25
C GLY A 229 11.56 -19.06 5.65
N LEU A 230 10.61 -18.57 6.46
CA LEU A 230 9.17 -18.48 6.22
C LEU A 230 8.68 -17.03 6.27
N GLU A 231 9.57 -16.07 6.04
CA GLU A 231 9.29 -14.62 6.17
C GLU A 231 8.15 -14.16 5.25
N GLY A 232 8.11 -14.67 4.01
CA GLY A 232 6.99 -14.40 3.09
C GLY A 232 5.66 -14.97 3.59
N PHE A 233 5.66 -16.16 4.19
CA PHE A 233 4.46 -16.75 4.78
C PHE A 233 4.00 -16.00 6.04
N LEU A 234 4.94 -15.51 6.85
CA LEU A 234 4.63 -14.68 8.02
C LEU A 234 4.02 -13.35 7.61
N ALA A 235 4.57 -12.70 6.57
CA ALA A 235 4.03 -11.46 6.03
C ALA A 235 2.60 -11.66 5.48
N LEU A 236 2.40 -12.67 4.61
CA LEU A 236 1.08 -13.00 4.07
C LEU A 236 0.08 -13.41 5.16
N GLY A 237 0.53 -14.19 6.15
CA GLY A 237 -0.28 -14.58 7.29
C GLY A 237 -0.70 -13.39 8.16
N LEU A 238 0.22 -12.46 8.43
CA LEU A 238 -0.08 -11.23 9.15
C LEU A 238 -1.09 -10.38 8.39
N VAL A 239 -0.89 -10.19 7.09
CA VAL A 239 -1.82 -9.47 6.21
C VAL A 239 -3.20 -10.09 6.28
N ALA A 240 -3.32 -11.41 6.12
CA ALA A 240 -4.60 -12.12 6.18
C ALA A 240 -5.28 -12.02 7.55
N LEU A 241 -4.50 -12.14 8.65
CA LEU A 241 -5.02 -12.02 10.02
C LEU A 241 -5.54 -10.62 10.31
N ALA A 242 -4.74 -9.59 10.00
CA ALA A 242 -5.15 -8.19 10.20
C ALA A 242 -6.39 -7.86 9.35
N TYR A 243 -6.37 -8.23 8.06
CA TYR A 243 -7.49 -7.99 7.16
C TYR A 243 -8.78 -8.67 7.64
N GLY A 244 -8.72 -9.99 7.91
CA GLY A 244 -9.87 -10.78 8.33
C GLY A 244 -10.42 -10.36 9.70
N ALA A 245 -9.56 -10.12 10.68
CA ALA A 245 -9.99 -9.69 12.01
C ALA A 245 -10.68 -8.31 11.97
N THR A 246 -10.18 -7.40 11.13
CA THR A 246 -10.78 -6.08 10.97
C THR A 246 -12.14 -6.16 10.26
N LEU A 247 -12.32 -7.04 9.26
CA LEU A 247 -13.63 -7.27 8.64
C LEU A 247 -14.68 -7.78 9.63
N ILE A 248 -14.30 -8.64 10.58
CA ILE A 248 -15.23 -9.19 11.59
C ILE A 248 -15.83 -8.10 12.50
N VAL A 249 -15.11 -7.00 12.71
CA VAL A 249 -15.55 -5.89 13.57
C VAL A 249 -16.06 -4.68 12.78
N ASP A 250 -16.37 -4.87 11.49
CA ASP A 250 -16.81 -3.82 10.57
C ASP A 250 -15.82 -2.64 10.46
N GLY A 251 -14.52 -2.97 10.49
CA GLY A 251 -13.44 -2.00 10.33
C GLY A 251 -12.93 -1.88 8.89
N TYR A 252 -12.06 -0.90 8.68
CA TYR A 252 -11.34 -0.65 7.42
C TYR A 252 -10.10 -1.54 7.28
N ALA A 253 -10.30 -2.74 6.72
CA ALA A 253 -9.28 -3.76 6.61
C ALA A 253 -7.99 -3.31 5.88
N PHE A 254 -8.09 -2.45 4.87
CA PHE A 254 -6.92 -1.84 4.20
C PHE A 254 -6.06 -1.00 5.14
N ILE A 255 -6.70 -0.20 6.01
CA ILE A 255 -6.01 0.62 7.01
C ILE A 255 -5.33 -0.29 8.03
N ALA A 256 -6.01 -1.34 8.48
CA ALA A 256 -5.43 -2.29 9.43
C ALA A 256 -4.17 -2.96 8.88
N VAL A 257 -4.19 -3.36 7.61
CA VAL A 257 -3.02 -3.96 6.93
C VAL A 257 -1.87 -2.97 6.79
N PHE A 258 -2.14 -1.72 6.39
CA PHE A 258 -1.13 -0.66 6.36
C PHE A 258 -0.51 -0.44 7.75
N VAL A 259 -1.33 -0.29 8.79
CA VAL A 259 -0.88 -0.11 10.17
C VAL A 259 -0.10 -1.32 10.68
N ALA A 260 -0.48 -2.54 10.29
CA ALA A 260 0.28 -3.74 10.62
C ALA A 260 1.69 -3.72 10.03
N GLY A 261 1.85 -3.30 8.77
CA GLY A 261 3.16 -3.10 8.14
C GLY A 261 4.02 -2.07 8.89
N VAL A 262 3.43 -0.92 9.23
CA VAL A 262 4.11 0.13 10.03
C VAL A 262 4.53 -0.40 11.40
N ALA A 263 3.66 -1.15 12.08
CA ALA A 263 3.92 -1.71 13.40
C ALA A 263 5.08 -2.72 13.37
N VAL A 264 5.11 -3.63 12.38
CA VAL A 264 6.22 -4.57 12.18
C VAL A 264 7.53 -3.81 12.03
N ARG A 265 7.54 -2.85 11.09
CA ARG A 265 8.73 -2.03 10.80
C ARG A 265 9.24 -1.27 12.02
N ARG A 266 8.33 -0.75 12.85
CA ARG A 266 8.68 -0.06 14.09
C ARG A 266 9.31 -1.00 15.12
N GLN A 267 8.75 -2.18 15.32
CA GLN A 267 9.31 -3.16 16.26
C GLN A 267 10.69 -3.64 15.82
N GLU A 268 10.91 -3.83 14.52
CA GLU A 268 12.23 -4.14 13.98
C GLU A 268 13.27 -3.04 14.27
N MET A 269 12.90 -1.77 14.08
CA MET A 269 13.79 -0.64 14.38
C MET A 269 14.18 -0.59 15.87
N ASN A 270 13.20 -0.79 16.75
CA ASN A 270 13.43 -0.82 18.20
C ASN A 270 14.34 -1.99 18.60
N ALA A 271 14.19 -3.16 17.97
CA ALA A 271 15.00 -4.34 18.26
C ALA A 271 16.44 -4.22 17.74
N THR A 272 16.65 -3.51 16.63
CA THR A 272 17.98 -3.37 15.98
C THR A 272 18.79 -2.20 16.55
N GLY A 273 18.14 -1.25 17.25
CA GLY A 273 18.81 -0.07 17.81
C GLY A 273 19.16 1.00 16.78
N ASP A 274 18.59 0.91 15.57
CA ASP A 274 18.81 1.82 14.43
C ASP A 274 18.12 3.20 14.59
N LEU A 275 17.83 3.63 15.82
CA LEU A 275 17.03 4.85 16.07
C LEU A 275 17.80 6.15 15.80
N SER A 276 19.11 6.12 15.58
CA SER A 276 19.90 7.27 15.08
C SER A 276 21.39 6.95 15.15
N LEU A 277 22.00 6.63 14.01
CA LEU A 277 23.43 6.86 13.83
C LEU A 277 23.59 7.78 12.62
N PRO A 278 23.97 9.06 12.82
CA PRO A 278 24.51 9.84 11.72
C PRO A 278 25.71 9.06 11.17
N ALA A 279 25.73 8.87 9.86
CA ALA A 279 26.75 8.10 9.15
C ALA A 279 28.16 8.68 9.39
N ARG A 280 28.80 8.31 10.51
CA ARG A 280 30.22 8.49 10.83
C ARG A 280 30.55 7.84 12.18
N SER A 281 30.80 6.54 12.17
CA SER A 281 31.99 5.95 12.83
C SER A 281 31.93 4.43 12.75
N GLY A 282 32.99 3.85 12.19
CA GLY A 282 33.18 2.41 12.15
C GLY A 282 33.38 1.84 13.56
N ARG A 283 32.34 1.27 14.13
CA ARG A 283 32.49 0.23 15.16
C ARG A 283 31.95 -1.09 14.64
N ARG A 284 32.86 -2.05 14.60
CA ARG A 284 32.63 -3.44 14.23
C ARG A 284 31.79 -4.10 15.33
N CYS A 285 30.48 -4.20 15.13
CA CYS A 285 29.58 -4.81 16.12
C CYS A 285 29.40 -6.31 15.85
N ARG A 286 29.69 -7.12 16.88
CA ARG A 286 29.52 -8.57 16.94
C ARG A 286 28.03 -8.91 17.13
N SER A 287 27.40 -9.57 16.16
CA SER A 287 26.46 -10.69 16.39
C SER A 287 25.85 -11.15 15.06
N SER A 288 25.65 -12.45 14.93
CA SER A 288 25.17 -13.20 13.76
C SER A 288 23.68 -12.98 13.41
N VAL A 289 22.98 -12.06 14.09
CA VAL A 289 21.62 -11.59 13.77
C VAL A 289 21.58 -10.86 12.41
N LEU A 290 22.72 -10.32 11.99
CA LEU A 290 22.90 -9.38 10.88
C LEU A 290 22.89 -9.99 9.46
N ARG A 291 22.71 -11.30 9.29
CA ARG A 291 22.73 -11.91 7.94
C ARG A 291 21.40 -11.79 7.18
N TRP A 292 20.34 -11.33 7.83
CA TRP A 292 19.05 -11.04 7.22
C TRP A 292 19.07 -9.80 6.30
N ILE A 293 19.96 -8.82 6.55
CA ILE A 293 19.79 -7.45 6.03
C ILE A 293 20.58 -7.17 4.74
N ARG A 294 21.59 -7.98 4.38
CA ARG A 294 22.55 -7.60 3.32
C ARG A 294 22.32 -8.24 1.95
N THR A 295 21.38 -9.16 1.79
CA THR A 295 21.23 -9.91 0.53
C THR A 295 20.35 -9.25 -0.53
N SER A 296 19.76 -8.07 -0.28
CA SER A 296 19.09 -7.27 -1.31
C SER A 296 19.98 -6.20 -1.98
N ASP A 297 21.17 -5.93 -1.43
CA ASP A 297 22.17 -5.08 -2.09
C ASP A 297 23.29 -5.97 -2.64
N SER A 298 23.21 -6.26 -3.94
CA SER A 298 24.28 -6.87 -4.71
C SER A 298 25.57 -6.04 -4.55
N CYS A 299 26.55 -6.64 -3.86
CA CYS A 299 27.89 -6.12 -3.72
C CYS A 299 28.66 -6.36 -5.04
N PRO A 300 29.14 -5.32 -5.76
CA PRO A 300 30.20 -5.53 -6.72
C PRO A 300 31.47 -5.81 -5.93
N LEU A 301 31.95 -7.04 -6.01
CA LEU A 301 33.28 -7.44 -5.56
C LEU A 301 34.30 -6.51 -6.23
N GLY A 302 34.93 -5.63 -5.44
CA GLY A 302 36.10 -4.89 -5.88
C GLY A 302 37.25 -5.86 -6.12
N SER A 303 37.72 -5.97 -7.36
CA SER A 303 39.02 -6.56 -7.64
C SER A 303 40.09 -5.60 -7.14
N GLY A 304 40.78 -5.98 -6.07
CA GLY A 304 42.08 -5.43 -5.76
C GLY A 304 43.11 -5.95 -6.74
N TYR A 305 43.86 -5.04 -7.36
CA TYR A 305 45.24 -5.27 -7.73
C TYR A 305 46.03 -4.06 -7.25
N GLY A 306 46.87 -4.29 -6.24
CA GLY A 306 47.98 -3.39 -5.92
C GLY A 306 49.20 -3.82 -6.71
N VAL A 307 49.90 -2.87 -7.30
CA VAL A 307 51.27 -2.43 -6.98
C VAL A 307 51.34 -0.94 -7.30
#